data_AF-A0A3A5W3E4-F1
#
_entry.id   AF-A0A3A5W3E4-F1
#
_cell.length_a   1.000
_cell.length_b   1.000
_cell.length_c   1.000
_cell.angle_alpha   90.00
_cell.angle_beta   90.00
_cell.angle_gamma   90.00
#
_symmetry.space_group_name_H-M   'P 1'
#
loop_
_entity.id
_entity.type
_entity.pdbx_description
1 polymer ?
#
loop_
_entity_poly.entity_id
_entity_poly.type
_entity_poly.pdbx_seq_one_letter_code
_entity_poly.pdbx_strand_id
1 'polypeptide(L)'
;MLMFSKNNHKNSRALSLFLVTLMVLSTTAALATTASASIARSYTTNRDPLDVAIGDFNCDGFNDMAVATEGTHTISVLWNDGSGDFSERQDIWVSKNQSRNADWDEFSNVQFIEVGEFTGDGADDIVIFQRNNPFKTDDNGAPAGEPGNVTIIENGGC
;
A
#
# COMPACT_ATOMS: atom_id res chain seq x y z
N MET A 1 -12.47 5.61 -75.82
CA MET A 1 -13.29 6.14 -74.69
C MET A 1 -13.39 5.04 -73.64
N LEU A 2 -12.40 4.94 -72.76
CA LEU A 2 -12.33 3.92 -71.71
C LEU A 2 -13.10 4.41 -70.47
N MET A 3 -14.22 3.76 -70.18
CA MET A 3 -15.05 4.01 -69.00
C MET A 3 -14.29 3.54 -67.74
N PHE A 4 -13.82 4.48 -66.93
CA PHE A 4 -13.28 4.17 -65.60
C PHE A 4 -14.40 3.63 -64.70
N SER A 5 -14.14 2.47 -64.11
CA SER A 5 -15.07 1.67 -63.33
C SER A 5 -15.60 2.43 -62.11
N LYS A 6 -16.92 2.65 -62.05
CA LYS A 6 -17.65 3.24 -60.90
C LYS A 6 -17.42 2.49 -59.57
N ASN A 7 -16.89 1.26 -59.60
CA ASN A 7 -16.61 0.46 -58.39
C ASN A 7 -15.41 0.97 -57.59
N ASN A 8 -14.39 1.55 -58.22
CA ASN A 8 -13.21 2.04 -57.49
C ASN A 8 -13.55 3.20 -56.56
N HIS A 9 -14.45 4.10 -56.97
CA HIS A 9 -14.84 5.24 -56.13
C HIS A 9 -15.64 4.84 -54.89
N LYS A 10 -16.44 3.77 -54.93
CA LYS A 10 -17.15 3.26 -53.76
C LYS A 10 -16.20 2.65 -52.73
N ASN A 11 -15.25 1.85 -53.19
CA ASN A 11 -14.24 1.23 -52.32
C ASN A 11 -13.31 2.27 -51.70
N SER A 12 -12.88 3.28 -52.47
CA SER A 12 -12.09 4.39 -51.92
C SER A 12 -12.85 5.22 -50.89
N ARG A 13 -14.15 5.48 -51.09
CA ARG A 13 -14.98 6.20 -50.10
C ARG A 13 -15.18 5.39 -48.82
N ALA A 14 -15.39 4.08 -48.93
CA ALA A 14 -15.50 3.20 -47.77
C ALA A 14 -14.19 3.16 -46.97
N LEU A 15 -13.05 3.08 -47.66
CA LEU A 15 -11.73 3.12 -47.04
C LEU A 15 -11.47 4.47 -46.36
N SER A 16 -11.84 5.59 -46.99
CA SER A 16 -11.71 6.92 -46.38
C SER A 16 -12.60 7.08 -45.15
N LEU A 17 -13.85 6.61 -45.18
CA LEU A 17 -14.70 6.65 -43.98
C LEU A 17 -14.12 5.79 -42.85
N PHE A 18 -13.62 4.59 -43.16
CA PHE A 18 -13.00 3.69 -42.19
C PHE A 18 -11.75 4.31 -41.55
N LEU A 19 -10.89 4.97 -42.33
CA LEU A 19 -9.70 5.63 -41.81
C LEU A 19 -10.06 6.85 -40.94
N VAL A 20 -11.10 7.60 -41.31
CA VAL A 20 -11.60 8.73 -40.49
C VAL A 20 -12.19 8.23 -39.17
N THR A 21 -13.00 7.17 -39.19
CA THR A 21 -13.53 6.59 -37.93
C THR A 21 -12.43 5.99 -37.08
N LEU A 22 -11.43 5.32 -37.67
CA LEU A 22 -10.26 4.81 -36.95
C LEU A 22 -9.46 5.96 -36.30
N MET A 23 -9.25 7.05 -37.04
CA MET A 23 -8.53 8.23 -36.54
C MET A 23 -9.30 8.90 -35.38
N VAL A 24 -10.62 9.06 -35.51
CA VAL A 24 -11.49 9.62 -34.44
C VAL A 24 -11.58 8.70 -33.21
N LEU A 25 -11.67 7.38 -33.40
CA LEU A 25 -11.65 6.43 -32.27
C LEU A 25 -10.29 6.43 -31.55
N SER A 26 -9.19 6.59 -32.29
CA SER A 26 -7.85 6.62 -31.71
C SER A 26 -7.60 7.86 -30.85
N THR A 27 -8.17 9.01 -31.20
CA THR A 27 -8.06 10.23 -30.38
C THR A 27 -8.98 10.21 -29.16
N THR A 28 -10.13 9.51 -29.21
CA THR A 28 -10.97 9.30 -28.01
C THR A 28 -10.37 8.29 -27.04
N ALA A 29 -9.60 7.31 -27.51
CA ALA A 29 -8.85 6.39 -26.65
C ALA A 29 -7.67 7.07 -25.92
N ALA A 30 -7.23 8.24 -26.38
CA ALA A 30 -6.19 9.05 -25.73
C ALA A 30 -6.72 9.95 -24.59
N LEU A 31 -8.04 9.99 -24.35
CA LEU A 31 -8.62 10.51 -23.10
C LEU A 31 -8.62 9.44 -22.00
N ALA A 32 -7.63 8.55 -22.00
CA ALA A 32 -7.33 7.78 -20.81
C ALA A 32 -7.04 8.79 -19.70
N THR A 33 -7.93 8.86 -18.71
CA THR A 33 -7.78 9.68 -17.52
C THR A 33 -6.37 9.47 -17.00
N THR A 34 -5.49 10.44 -17.23
CA THR A 34 -4.17 10.40 -16.64
C THR A 34 -4.41 10.53 -15.16
N ALA A 35 -4.15 9.47 -14.40
CA ALA A 35 -4.11 9.52 -12.95
C ALA A 35 -3.02 10.53 -12.58
N SER A 36 -3.41 11.77 -12.40
CA SER A 36 -2.54 12.85 -11.98
C SER A 36 -2.74 13.03 -10.49
N ALA A 37 -1.67 12.90 -9.72
CA ALA A 37 -1.67 13.29 -8.31
C ALA A 37 -1.94 14.81 -8.25
N SER A 38 -3.17 15.20 -7.93
CA SER A 38 -3.60 16.61 -7.96
C SER A 38 -4.09 17.13 -6.60
N ILE A 39 -4.26 16.25 -5.62
CA ILE A 39 -4.76 16.57 -4.29
C ILE A 39 -3.86 15.91 -3.24
N ALA A 40 -3.29 16.71 -2.35
CA ALA A 40 -2.58 16.23 -1.16
C ALA A 40 -3.60 15.99 -0.03
N ARG A 41 -3.50 14.83 0.62
CA ARG A 41 -4.29 14.46 1.81
C ARG A 41 -3.34 14.05 2.92
N SER A 42 -3.71 14.37 4.16
CA SER A 42 -2.90 14.07 5.34
C SER A 42 -3.71 13.22 6.30
N TYR A 43 -3.12 12.12 6.74
CA TYR A 43 -3.71 11.19 7.70
C TYR A 43 -2.84 11.12 8.94
N THR A 44 -3.46 10.94 10.10
CA THR A 44 -2.73 10.88 11.37
C THR A 44 -2.22 9.47 11.61
N THR A 45 -0.91 9.31 11.75
CA THR A 45 -0.27 8.06 12.19
C THR A 45 0.21 8.19 13.63
N ASN A 46 0.84 7.15 14.18
CA ASN A 46 1.55 7.29 15.44
C ASN A 46 2.86 8.09 15.24
N ARG A 47 3.64 8.24 16.31
CA ARG A 47 4.86 9.05 16.31
C ARG A 47 5.93 8.50 15.36
N ASP A 48 6.68 9.41 14.72
CA ASP A 48 7.86 9.15 13.90
C ASP A 48 7.67 8.02 12.86
N PRO A 49 6.78 8.20 11.86
CA PRO A 49 6.58 7.21 10.80
C PRO A 49 7.85 7.04 9.95
N LEU A 50 8.29 5.80 9.74
CA LEU A 50 9.54 5.48 9.04
C LEU A 50 9.34 4.78 7.70
N ASP A 51 8.33 3.93 7.59
CA ASP A 51 8.11 3.08 6.43
C ASP A 51 6.62 2.78 6.24
N VAL A 52 6.24 2.40 5.03
CA VAL A 52 4.86 2.10 4.66
C VAL A 52 4.80 0.87 3.76
N ALA A 53 3.86 -0.01 4.04
CA ALA A 53 3.50 -1.11 3.16
C ALA A 53 2.02 -1.04 2.78
N ILE A 54 1.69 -1.70 1.67
CA ILE A 54 0.36 -1.67 1.04
C ILE A 54 -0.10 -3.12 0.87
N GLY A 55 -1.36 -3.38 1.20
CA GLY A 55 -2.04 -4.66 1.03
C GLY A 55 -3.53 -4.50 1.30
N ASP A 56 -4.36 -5.43 0.85
CA ASP A 56 -5.78 -5.48 1.22
C ASP A 56 -5.88 -6.31 2.50
N PHE A 57 -5.85 -5.64 3.66
CA PHE A 57 -5.76 -6.33 4.95
C PHE A 57 -7.13 -6.64 5.54
N ASN A 58 -8.22 -6.07 5.01
CA ASN A 58 -9.59 -6.33 5.48
C ASN A 58 -10.47 -7.07 4.44
N CYS A 59 -9.91 -7.41 3.27
CA CYS A 59 -10.55 -8.13 2.19
C CYS A 59 -11.74 -7.41 1.54
N ASP A 60 -11.76 -6.07 1.57
CA ASP A 60 -12.82 -5.29 0.94
C ASP A 60 -12.55 -5.00 -0.56
N GLY A 61 -11.41 -5.46 -1.08
CA GLY A 61 -10.97 -5.26 -2.46
C GLY A 61 -10.25 -3.94 -2.69
N PHE A 62 -9.97 -3.18 -1.64
CA PHE A 62 -9.22 -1.93 -1.69
C PHE A 62 -7.90 -2.08 -0.93
N ASN A 63 -6.83 -1.52 -1.51
CA ASN A 63 -5.53 -1.51 -0.85
C ASN A 63 -5.56 -0.56 0.35
N ASP A 64 -5.24 -1.11 1.52
CA ASP A 64 -4.98 -0.43 2.78
C ASP A 64 -3.51 -0.01 2.91
N MET A 65 -3.18 0.66 4.01
CA MET A 65 -1.80 1.04 4.33
C MET A 65 -1.41 0.64 5.74
N ALA A 66 -0.26 0.00 5.90
CA ALA A 66 0.36 -0.24 7.19
C ALA A 66 1.62 0.62 7.33
N VAL A 67 1.75 1.33 8.46
CA VAL A 67 2.79 2.32 8.70
C VAL A 67 3.63 1.91 9.91
N ALA A 68 4.93 1.77 9.69
CA ALA A 68 5.92 1.55 10.74
C ALA A 68 6.17 2.86 11.50
N THR A 69 6.13 2.79 12.83
CA THR A 69 6.28 3.97 13.70
C THR A 69 7.38 3.77 14.75
N GLU A 70 8.37 4.67 14.77
CA GLU A 70 9.51 4.62 15.68
C GLU A 70 9.21 5.27 17.03
N GLY A 71 9.81 4.77 18.12
CA GLY A 71 9.57 5.30 19.46
C GLY A 71 8.13 5.10 19.93
N THR A 72 7.48 4.03 19.43
CA THR A 72 6.13 3.61 19.79
C THR A 72 6.07 2.11 20.07
N HIS A 73 4.94 1.66 20.60
CA HIS A 73 4.64 0.27 20.93
C HIS A 73 3.78 -0.41 19.85
N THR A 74 3.45 0.31 18.79
CA THR A 74 2.44 -0.08 17.80
C THR A 74 2.95 0.15 16.39
N ILE A 75 2.28 -0.46 15.41
CA ILE A 75 2.19 0.08 14.05
C ILE A 75 0.83 0.72 13.85
N SER A 76 0.66 1.55 12.83
CA SER A 76 -0.64 2.11 12.45
C SER A 76 -1.11 1.52 11.12
N VAL A 77 -2.30 0.93 11.08
CA VAL A 77 -2.98 0.53 9.85
C VAL A 77 -4.05 1.57 9.53
N LEU A 78 -4.10 2.02 8.27
CA LEU A 78 -5.09 2.94 7.75
C LEU A 78 -5.92 2.22 6.69
N TRP A 79 -7.23 2.21 6.89
CA TRP A 79 -8.18 1.47 6.07
C TRP A 79 -8.69 2.32 4.93
N ASN A 80 -8.70 1.77 3.72
CA ASN A 80 -9.21 2.46 2.54
C ASN A 80 -10.72 2.26 2.38
N ASP A 81 -11.48 3.34 2.24
CA ASP A 81 -12.93 3.25 2.04
C ASP A 81 -13.36 2.96 0.59
N GLY A 82 -12.40 2.72 -0.31
CA GLY A 82 -12.61 2.49 -1.75
C GLY A 82 -12.86 3.75 -2.58
N SER A 83 -13.05 4.90 -1.94
CA SER A 83 -12.98 6.22 -2.58
C SER A 83 -11.55 6.80 -2.56
N GLY A 84 -10.62 6.04 -1.99
CA GLY A 84 -9.24 6.42 -1.77
C GLY A 84 -9.08 7.31 -0.53
N ASP A 85 -10.03 7.31 0.41
CA ASP A 85 -9.88 7.95 1.72
C ASP A 85 -9.45 6.95 2.79
N PHE A 86 -8.60 7.40 3.72
CA PHE A 86 -7.94 6.58 4.75
C PHE A 86 -8.21 7.11 6.16
N SER A 87 -9.43 7.59 6.40
CA SER A 87 -9.79 8.28 7.64
C SER A 87 -9.96 7.34 8.84
N GLU A 88 -10.16 6.05 8.61
CA GLU A 88 -10.16 5.05 9.66
C GLU A 88 -8.74 4.53 9.91
N ARG A 89 -8.34 4.51 11.18
CA ARG A 89 -7.01 4.04 11.61
C ARG A 89 -7.16 3.09 12.79
N GLN A 90 -6.35 2.03 12.76
CA GLN A 90 -6.15 1.12 13.88
C GLN A 90 -4.67 1.04 14.26
N ASP A 91 -4.38 1.12 15.57
CA ASP A 91 -3.04 0.88 16.08
C ASP A 91 -2.91 -0.56 16.60
N ILE A 92 -1.96 -1.31 16.05
CA ILE A 92 -1.71 -2.72 16.42
C ILE A 92 -0.49 -2.77 17.33
N TRP A 93 -0.66 -3.33 18.54
CA TRP A 93 0.44 -3.51 19.47
C TRP A 93 1.40 -4.59 18.98
N VAL A 94 2.68 -4.23 18.94
CA VAL A 94 3.76 -5.09 18.47
C VAL A 94 4.88 -5.21 19.51
N SER A 95 4.65 -4.69 20.72
CA SER A 95 5.46 -4.89 21.90
C SER A 95 4.90 -6.01 22.76
N LYS A 96 5.77 -6.63 23.57
CA LYS A 96 5.36 -7.65 24.55
C LYS A 96 4.42 -7.09 25.61
N ASN A 97 4.64 -5.84 26.04
CA ASN A 97 3.75 -5.14 26.96
C ASN A 97 2.74 -4.28 26.17
N GLN A 98 1.47 -4.67 26.20
CA GLN A 98 0.37 -3.96 25.54
C GLN A 98 -0.26 -2.85 26.42
N SER A 99 0.41 -2.51 27.52
CA SER A 99 -0.04 -1.46 28.43
C SER A 99 0.24 -0.07 27.86
N ARG A 100 -0.73 0.84 27.98
CA ARG A 100 -0.52 2.28 27.72
C ARG A 100 0.45 2.96 28.70
N ASN A 101 0.76 2.27 29.80
CA ASN A 101 1.75 2.69 30.80
C ASN A 101 3.04 1.85 30.68
N ALA A 102 3.30 1.26 29.52
CA ALA A 102 4.56 0.59 29.25
C ALA A 102 5.73 1.54 29.53
N ASP A 103 6.80 1.01 30.11
CA ASP A 103 7.97 1.79 30.47
C ASP A 103 8.75 2.19 29.21
N TRP A 104 9.59 3.22 29.33
CA TRP A 104 10.34 3.77 28.19
C TRP A 104 11.34 2.79 27.54
N ASP A 105 11.53 1.62 28.14
CA ASP A 105 12.41 0.55 27.66
C ASP A 105 11.64 -0.59 26.96
N GLU A 106 10.32 -0.49 26.80
CA GLU A 106 9.48 -1.51 26.17
C GLU A 106 9.02 -1.16 24.74
N PHE A 107 9.55 -0.08 24.14
CA PHE A 107 9.25 0.31 22.76
C PHE A 107 9.76 -0.70 21.74
N SER A 108 8.94 -0.97 20.73
CA SER A 108 9.27 -1.92 19.65
C SER A 108 10.07 -1.30 18.51
N ASN A 109 10.10 0.03 18.37
CA ASN A 109 10.83 0.78 17.33
C ASN A 109 10.79 0.10 15.95
N VAL A 110 9.60 0.02 15.37
CA VAL A 110 9.43 -0.61 14.05
C VAL A 110 10.00 0.32 13.00
N GLN A 111 10.99 -0.17 12.24
CA GLN A 111 11.64 0.64 11.19
C GLN A 111 11.25 0.21 9.78
N PHE A 112 11.06 -1.10 9.57
CA PHE A 112 10.71 -1.64 8.26
C PHE A 112 9.47 -2.52 8.37
N ILE A 113 8.66 -2.45 7.34
CA ILE A 113 7.44 -3.24 7.18
C ILE A 113 7.40 -3.84 5.77
N GLU A 114 7.10 -5.12 5.69
CA GLU A 114 6.94 -5.87 4.44
C GLU A 114 5.59 -6.58 4.48
N VAL A 115 4.99 -6.79 3.31
CA VAL A 115 3.68 -7.44 3.17
C VAL A 115 3.80 -8.63 2.24
N GLY A 116 3.09 -9.70 2.58
CA GLY A 116 2.93 -10.83 1.71
C GLY A 116 2.36 -12.01 2.47
N GLU A 117 2.12 -13.08 1.72
CA GLU A 117 1.62 -14.31 2.31
C GLU A 117 2.76 -15.10 3.00
N PHE A 118 2.67 -15.24 4.33
CA PHE A 118 3.64 -15.96 5.16
C PHE A 118 3.06 -17.15 5.93
N THR A 119 1.74 -17.25 6.11
CA THR A 119 1.10 -18.29 6.94
C THR A 119 0.45 -19.42 6.15
N GLY A 120 0.15 -19.19 4.86
CA GLY A 120 -0.43 -20.19 3.97
C GLY A 120 -1.97 -20.19 3.92
N ASP A 121 -2.63 -19.17 4.46
CA ASP A 121 -4.08 -18.98 4.43
C ASP A 121 -4.59 -18.18 3.22
N GLY A 122 -3.69 -17.63 2.42
CA GLY A 122 -3.97 -16.88 1.19
C GLY A 122 -4.26 -15.40 1.42
N ALA A 123 -4.21 -14.90 2.65
CA ALA A 123 -4.29 -13.49 2.96
C ALA A 123 -2.89 -12.86 3.01
N ASP A 124 -2.81 -11.56 2.74
CA ASP A 124 -1.56 -10.82 2.91
C ASP A 124 -1.33 -10.55 4.39
N ASP A 125 -0.25 -11.12 4.92
CA ASP A 125 0.26 -10.90 6.27
C ASP A 125 1.27 -9.74 6.29
N ILE A 126 1.56 -9.23 7.49
CA ILE A 126 2.52 -8.15 7.68
C ILE A 126 3.75 -8.67 8.42
N VAL A 127 4.92 -8.54 7.82
CA VAL A 127 6.21 -8.76 8.48
C VAL A 127 6.80 -7.43 8.91
N ILE A 128 7.22 -7.36 10.17
CA ILE A 128 7.94 -6.20 10.69
C ILE A 128 9.33 -6.57 11.16
N PHE A 129 10.25 -5.66 10.94
CA PHE A 129 11.58 -5.68 11.54
C PHE A 129 11.64 -4.69 12.69
N GLN A 130 11.93 -5.21 13.88
CA GLN A 130 11.96 -4.46 15.13
C GLN A 130 13.39 -4.37 15.64
N ARG A 131 13.83 -3.15 15.94
CA ARG A 131 15.13 -2.94 16.58
C ARG A 131 14.91 -2.58 18.04
N ASN A 132 15.40 -3.40 18.95
CA ASN A 132 15.29 -3.07 20.37
C ASN A 132 16.13 -1.84 20.73
N ASN A 133 15.70 -1.14 21.78
CA ASN A 133 16.33 0.09 22.25
C ASN A 133 17.80 -0.18 22.67
N PRO A 134 18.81 0.36 21.96
CA PRO A 134 20.22 0.04 22.21
C PRO A 134 20.79 0.69 23.49
N PHE A 135 19.99 1.49 24.22
CA PHE A 135 20.48 2.31 25.32
C PHE A 135 20.45 1.67 26.71
N LYS A 136 19.82 0.50 26.88
CA LYS A 136 19.83 -0.21 28.16
C LYS A 136 20.83 -1.36 28.10
N THR A 137 21.66 -1.49 29.13
CA THR A 137 22.45 -2.69 29.39
C THR A 137 21.98 -3.36 30.69
N ASP A 138 22.08 -4.68 30.79
CA ASP A 138 21.83 -5.42 32.02
C ASP A 138 22.93 -5.11 33.04
N ASP A 139 22.81 -5.65 34.25
CA ASP A 139 23.82 -5.48 35.30
C ASP A 139 25.21 -6.01 34.90
N ASN A 140 25.30 -6.77 33.80
CA ASN A 140 26.53 -7.31 33.23
C ASN A 140 27.04 -6.49 32.02
N GLY A 141 26.38 -5.39 31.66
CA GLY A 141 26.76 -4.57 30.51
C GLY A 141 26.36 -5.15 29.14
N ALA A 142 25.63 -6.27 29.10
CA ALA A 142 25.02 -6.80 27.88
C ALA A 142 23.77 -5.98 27.55
N PRO A 143 23.30 -5.89 26.30
CA PRO A 143 22.04 -5.17 25.99
C PRO A 143 20.88 -5.68 26.88
N ALA A 144 20.30 -4.79 27.68
CA ALA A 144 19.10 -5.08 28.46
C ALA A 144 17.89 -4.90 27.55
N GLY A 145 17.68 -5.91 26.73
CA GLY A 145 16.56 -6.03 25.83
C GLY A 145 16.66 -7.38 25.13
N GLU A 146 15.52 -7.92 24.72
CA GLU A 146 15.50 -9.05 23.79
C GLU A 146 16.28 -8.67 22.50
N PRO A 147 16.90 -9.62 21.80
CA PRO A 147 17.48 -9.36 20.48
C PRO A 147 16.44 -8.69 19.57
N GLY A 148 16.88 -7.82 18.65
CA GLY A 148 16.00 -7.37 17.57
C GLY A 148 15.38 -8.58 16.88
N ASN A 149 14.07 -8.55 16.67
CA ASN A 149 13.28 -9.66 16.19
C ASN A 149 12.55 -9.28 14.89
N VAL A 150 12.20 -10.33 14.16
CA VAL A 150 11.24 -10.27 13.07
C VAL A 150 9.93 -10.80 13.61
N THR A 151 8.85 -10.03 13.45
CA THR A 151 7.51 -10.41 13.91
C THR A 151 6.59 -10.48 12.69
N ILE A 152 5.82 -11.56 12.59
CA ILE A 152 4.72 -11.69 11.64
C ILE A 152 3.45 -11.30 12.39
N ILE A 153 2.72 -10.33 11.86
CA ILE A 153 1.37 -9.99 12.27
C ILE A 153 0.45 -10.70 11.28
N GLU A 154 -0.20 -11.74 11.79
CA GLU A 154 -1.12 -12.55 11.00
C GLU A 154 -2.37 -11.74 10.69
N ASN A 155 -2.68 -11.61 9.41
CA ASN A 155 -4.00 -11.21 8.99
C ASN A 155 -4.86 -12.47 9.00
N GLY A 156 -5.82 -12.57 9.92
CA GLY A 156 -6.56 -13.82 10.21
C GLY A 156 -7.49 -14.33 9.09
N GLY A 157 -7.25 -13.91 7.86
CA GLY A 157 -7.94 -14.33 6.66
C GLY A 157 -9.19 -13.51 6.32
N CYS A 158 -9.54 -13.59 5.05
CA CYS A 158 -10.92 -13.64 4.60
C CYS A 158 -11.42 -15.11 4.69
#